data_AF-A0A447JMU7-F1
#
_entry.id   AF-A0A447JMU7-F1
#
_cell.length_a   1.000
_cell.length_b   1.000
_cell.length_c   1.000
_cell.angle_alpha   90.00
_cell.angle_beta   90.00
_cell.angle_gamma   90.00
#
_symmetry.space_group_name_H-M   'P 1'
#
loop_
_entity.id
_entity.type
_entity.pdbx_description
1 polymer ?
#
loop_
_entity_poly.entity_id
_entity_poly.type
_entity_poly.pdbx_seq_one_letter_code
_entity_poly.pdbx_strand_id
1 'polypeptide(L)'
;MEAMMGDDCRDAIDGRYPFADSPQEVSAEDFNRIFASGGVLDAFWSKQLAPLADTASDPWRYKPTEGNMTLQGPDLTPFQQAKQIRSVFFNSEGGKKFSWSMQISVVDMDPAITELVIDIDGQVLRYAHGPDRPLKVTWPGPRNGSMAEITASPRIR
;
A
#
# COMPACT_ATOMS: atom_id res chain seq x y z
N MET A 1 25.39 -3.57 7.83
CA MET A 1 23.99 -4.08 7.81
C MET A 1 23.01 -2.92 7.60
N GLU A 2 23.16 -1.81 8.30
CA GLU A 2 22.36 -0.58 8.09
C GLU A 2 22.49 0.01 6.67
N ALA A 3 23.72 0.09 6.13
CA ALA A 3 23.97 0.58 4.76
C ALA A 3 23.21 -0.25 3.70
N MET A 4 23.16 -1.57 3.86
CA MET A 4 22.54 -2.50 2.92
C MET A 4 21.01 -2.34 2.85
N MET A 5 20.35 -2.10 4.00
CA MET A 5 18.91 -1.80 4.03
C MET A 5 18.61 -0.47 3.34
N GLY A 6 19.44 0.55 3.58
CA GLY A 6 19.27 1.86 2.96
C GLY A 6 19.38 1.79 1.44
N ASP A 7 20.33 1.02 0.92
CA ASP A 7 20.49 0.78 -0.52
C ASP A 7 19.29 0.01 -1.10
N ASP A 8 18.86 -1.08 -0.44
CA ASP A 8 17.69 -1.86 -0.86
C ASP A 8 16.42 -1.00 -0.98
N CYS A 9 16.18 -0.12 -0.01
CA CYS A 9 15.05 0.81 -0.05
C CYS A 9 15.21 1.83 -1.17
N ARG A 10 16.39 2.45 -1.33
CA ARG A 10 16.60 3.44 -2.39
C ARG A 10 16.37 2.85 -3.78
N ASP A 11 16.93 1.68 -4.04
CA ASP A 11 16.80 1.03 -5.33
C ASP A 11 15.35 0.62 -5.65
N ALA A 12 14.61 0.20 -4.61
CA ALA A 12 13.24 -0.30 -4.73
C ALA A 12 12.18 0.81 -4.87
N ILE A 13 12.28 1.87 -4.07
CA ILE A 13 11.18 2.81 -3.86
C ILE A 13 11.52 4.30 -4.03
N ASP A 14 12.79 4.70 -3.96
CA ASP A 14 13.15 6.11 -4.05
C ASP A 14 12.89 6.67 -5.46
N GLY A 15 12.36 7.89 -5.53
CA GLY A 15 12.01 8.55 -6.80
C GLY A 15 10.87 7.91 -7.60
N ARG A 16 10.10 6.96 -7.02
CA ARG A 16 9.01 6.24 -7.69
C ARG A 16 7.65 6.50 -7.05
N TYR A 17 6.59 6.52 -7.85
CA TYR A 17 5.22 6.54 -7.35
C TYR A 17 4.91 5.25 -6.55
N PRO A 18 4.24 5.33 -5.39
CA PRO A 18 3.57 6.50 -4.80
C PRO A 18 4.40 7.33 -3.82
N PHE A 19 5.70 7.05 -3.67
CA PHE A 19 6.57 7.72 -2.68
C PHE A 19 7.16 9.04 -3.20
N ALA A 20 7.15 9.24 -4.52
CA ALA A 20 7.46 10.49 -5.19
C ALA A 20 6.43 10.76 -6.30
N ASP A 21 6.29 12.02 -6.69
CA ASP A 21 5.54 12.41 -7.89
C ASP A 21 6.37 12.04 -9.13
N SER A 22 6.15 10.84 -9.65
CA SER A 22 6.97 10.24 -10.70
C SER A 22 6.11 9.36 -11.62
N PRO A 23 6.36 9.35 -12.94
CA PRO A 23 5.70 8.43 -13.86
C PRO A 23 6.22 7.00 -13.74
N GLN A 24 7.32 6.79 -13.00
CA GLN A 24 7.84 5.45 -12.73
C GLN A 24 7.21 4.90 -11.47
N GLU A 25 6.58 3.74 -11.59
CA GLU A 25 5.90 3.08 -10.48
C GLU A 25 6.86 2.14 -9.74
N VAL A 26 6.62 2.00 -8.43
CA VAL A 26 7.18 0.88 -7.66
C VAL A 26 6.53 -0.41 -8.16
N SER A 27 7.36 -1.39 -8.50
CA SER A 27 6.86 -2.69 -8.92
C SER A 27 6.14 -3.40 -7.77
N ALA A 28 5.13 -4.21 -8.09
CA ALA A 28 4.45 -5.03 -7.09
C ALA A 28 5.43 -5.94 -6.31
N GLU A 29 6.49 -6.41 -6.98
CA GLU A 29 7.54 -7.23 -6.39
C GLU A 29 8.38 -6.44 -5.38
N ASP A 30 8.84 -5.24 -5.74
CA ASP A 30 9.61 -4.37 -4.84
C ASP A 30 8.77 -3.94 -3.63
N PHE A 31 7.50 -3.59 -3.84
CA PHE A 31 6.61 -3.26 -2.74
C PHE A 31 6.48 -4.42 -1.74
N ASN A 32 6.32 -5.66 -2.24
CA ASN A 32 6.32 -6.86 -1.40
C ASN A 32 7.66 -7.05 -0.68
N ARG A 33 8.78 -6.95 -1.40
CA ARG A 33 10.13 -7.14 -0.84
C ARG A 33 10.42 -6.19 0.33
N ILE A 34 9.99 -4.93 0.21
CA ILE A 34 10.24 -3.90 1.22
C ILE A 34 9.27 -4.00 2.41
N PHE A 35 7.96 -4.12 2.17
CA PHE A 35 6.93 -3.90 3.20
C PHE A 35 6.26 -5.16 3.76
N ALA A 36 6.39 -6.32 3.11
CA ALA A 36 5.76 -7.56 3.57
C ALA A 36 6.24 -7.99 4.96
N SER A 37 5.50 -8.91 5.59
CA SER A 37 6.03 -9.58 6.79
C SER A 37 7.30 -10.36 6.43
N GLY A 38 8.35 -10.17 7.21
CA GLY A 38 9.68 -10.70 6.91
C GLY A 38 10.41 -10.02 5.73
N GLY A 39 9.83 -8.97 5.14
CA GLY A 39 10.50 -8.11 4.16
C GLY A 39 11.62 -7.28 4.78
N VAL A 40 12.29 -6.47 3.96
CA VAL A 40 13.51 -5.72 4.35
C VAL A 40 13.30 -4.91 5.64
N LEU A 41 12.25 -4.10 5.70
CA LEU A 41 11.98 -3.23 6.87
C LEU A 41 11.56 -4.03 8.10
N ASP A 42 10.73 -5.06 7.93
CA ASP A 42 10.23 -5.89 9.04
C ASP A 42 11.33 -6.78 9.64
N ALA A 43 12.19 -7.33 8.79
CA ALA A 43 13.32 -8.15 9.21
C ALA A 43 14.35 -7.32 9.97
N PHE A 44 14.65 -6.10 9.52
CA PHE A 44 15.54 -5.19 10.23
C PHE A 44 14.93 -4.77 11.58
N TRP A 45 13.68 -4.32 11.57
CA TRP A 45 12.95 -3.94 12.77
C TRP A 45 13.01 -5.04 13.83
N SER A 46 12.60 -6.25 13.46
CA SER A 46 12.47 -7.37 14.38
C SER A 46 13.81 -7.79 15.00
N LYS A 47 14.90 -7.69 14.24
CA LYS A 47 16.25 -8.09 14.68
C LYS A 47 16.96 -7.00 15.48
N GLN A 48 16.81 -5.73 15.10
CA GLN A 48 17.65 -4.64 15.59
C GLN A 48 16.91 -3.69 16.54
N LEU A 49 15.65 -3.35 16.25
CA LEU A 49 14.95 -2.23 16.91
C LEU A 49 13.86 -2.68 17.88
N ALA A 50 13.14 -3.77 17.57
CA ALA A 50 12.02 -4.25 18.38
C ALA A 50 12.35 -4.49 19.86
N PRO A 51 13.53 -5.03 20.24
CA PRO A 51 13.89 -5.19 21.65
C PRO A 51 14.06 -3.86 22.38
N LEU A 52 14.47 -2.82 21.65
CA LEU A 52 14.88 -1.51 22.17
C LEU A 52 13.75 -0.47 22.15
N ALA A 53 12.72 -0.67 21.31
CA ALA A 53 11.63 0.27 21.12
C ALA A 53 10.42 0.00 22.03
N ASP A 54 9.82 1.07 22.53
CA ASP A 54 8.48 1.12 23.11
C ASP A 54 7.47 1.49 22.02
N THR A 55 6.70 0.49 21.57
CA THR A 55 5.64 0.66 20.57
C THR A 55 4.26 0.88 21.17
N ALA A 56 4.14 0.98 22.50
CA ALA A 56 2.89 1.33 23.17
C ALA A 56 2.65 2.85 23.20
N SER A 57 3.72 3.63 23.03
CA SER A 57 3.67 5.08 22.85
C SER A 57 3.41 5.47 21.38
N ASP A 58 2.75 6.60 21.14
CA ASP A 58 2.59 7.21 19.81
C ASP A 58 3.03 8.68 19.86
N PRO A 59 4.10 9.10 19.14
CA PRO A 59 4.94 8.28 18.25
C PRO A 59 5.78 7.24 19.00
N TRP A 60 6.25 6.23 18.26
CA TRP A 60 7.17 5.22 18.81
C TRP A 60 8.45 5.86 19.32
N ARG A 61 8.96 5.35 20.45
CA ARG A 61 10.18 5.85 21.08
C ARG A 61 11.04 4.71 21.59
N TYR A 62 12.29 4.99 21.90
CA TYR A 62 13.14 4.01 22.57
C TYR A 62 12.75 3.84 24.05
N LYS A 63 12.93 2.63 24.57
CA LYS A 63 12.78 2.33 25.99
C LYS A 63 13.83 3.12 26.80
N PRO A 64 13.49 3.59 28.00
CA PRO A 64 14.46 4.19 28.90
C PRO A 64 15.47 3.12 29.36
N THR A 65 16.74 3.49 29.52
CA THR A 65 17.73 2.64 30.20
C THR A 65 17.79 2.97 31.68
N GLU A 66 18.46 2.11 32.46
CA GLU A 66 18.82 2.44 33.83
C GLU A 66 19.54 3.80 33.88
N GLY A 67 19.13 4.67 34.81
CA GLY A 67 19.68 6.02 34.93
C GLY A 67 18.99 7.12 34.11
N ASN A 68 17.80 6.87 33.56
CA ASN A 68 16.99 7.87 32.82
C ASN A 68 17.62 8.36 31.50
N MET A 69 18.61 7.63 30.97
CA MET A 69 19.15 7.88 29.64
C MET A 69 18.22 7.28 28.59
N THR A 70 17.96 8.03 27.51
CA THR A 70 17.22 7.50 26.36
C THR A 70 18.21 6.83 25.41
N LEU A 71 17.94 5.59 25.01
CA LEU A 71 18.71 4.96 23.93
C LEU A 71 18.61 5.84 22.68
N GLN A 72 19.76 6.13 22.09
CA GLN A 72 19.82 6.79 20.79
C GLN A 72 19.99 5.72 19.71
N GLY A 73 19.23 5.84 18.65
CA GLY A 73 19.29 4.96 17.50
C GLY A 73 18.69 5.64 16.27
N PRO A 74 18.53 4.92 15.15
CA PRO A 74 17.91 5.48 13.95
C PRO A 74 16.47 5.94 14.23
N ASP A 75 15.96 6.81 13.36
CA ASP A 75 14.58 7.25 13.40
C ASP A 75 13.61 6.04 13.33
N LEU A 76 12.66 6.00 14.26
CA LEU A 76 11.66 4.94 14.35
C LEU A 76 10.43 5.22 13.46
N THR A 77 10.23 6.47 13.01
CA THR A 77 9.06 6.88 12.23
C THR A 77 8.86 6.06 10.95
N PRO A 78 9.89 5.78 10.12
CA PRO A 78 9.71 4.95 8.92
C PRO A 78 9.22 3.53 9.23
N PHE A 79 9.63 2.95 10.36
CA PHE A 79 9.20 1.61 10.76
C PHE A 79 7.77 1.60 11.30
N GLN A 80 7.37 2.65 12.01
CA GLN A 80 5.98 2.84 12.43
C GLN A 80 5.06 2.96 11.21
N GLN A 81 5.43 3.77 10.23
CA GLN A 81 4.69 3.93 8.97
C GLN A 81 4.66 2.63 8.16
N ALA A 82 5.79 1.92 8.05
CA ALA A 82 5.86 0.63 7.37
C ALA A 82 4.93 -0.42 8.02
N LYS A 83 4.79 -0.42 9.35
CA LYS A 83 3.82 -1.29 10.04
C LYS A 83 2.38 -0.91 9.70
N GLN A 84 2.06 0.37 9.55
CA GLN A 84 0.72 0.82 9.13
C GLN A 84 0.42 0.36 7.70
N ILE A 85 1.34 0.57 6.76
CA ILE A 85 1.24 0.05 5.38
C ILE A 85 0.99 -1.46 5.42
N ARG A 86 1.79 -2.20 6.21
CA ARG A 86 1.63 -3.65 6.34
C ARG A 86 0.26 -4.07 6.87
N SER A 87 -0.28 -3.35 7.86
CA SER A 87 -1.61 -3.67 8.42
C SER A 87 -2.77 -3.50 7.44
N VAL A 88 -2.62 -2.60 6.46
CA VAL A 88 -3.64 -2.36 5.45
C VAL A 88 -3.52 -3.33 4.28
N PHE A 89 -2.30 -3.47 3.76
CA PHE A 89 -2.05 -4.14 2.49
C PHE A 89 -1.70 -5.62 2.62
N PHE A 90 -1.19 -6.07 3.76
CA PHE A 90 -0.70 -7.45 3.96
C PHE A 90 -1.53 -8.19 5.02
N ASN A 91 -2.83 -7.88 5.10
CA ASN A 91 -3.77 -8.53 6.01
C ASN A 91 -4.31 -9.88 5.50
N SER A 92 -3.98 -10.24 4.26
CA SER A 92 -4.37 -11.50 3.62
C SER A 92 -3.35 -12.63 3.85
N GLU A 93 -3.67 -13.83 3.38
CA GLU A 93 -3.02 -15.12 3.70
C GLU A 93 -1.48 -15.04 3.79
N GLY A 94 -0.97 -15.11 5.03
CA GLY A 94 0.46 -15.15 5.35
C GLY A 94 1.21 -13.82 5.25
N GLY A 95 0.58 -12.72 4.87
CA GLY A 95 1.19 -11.38 4.85
C GLY A 95 2.41 -11.23 3.93
N LYS A 96 2.55 -12.14 2.95
CA LYS A 96 3.69 -12.20 2.02
C LYS A 96 3.47 -11.43 0.72
N LYS A 97 2.20 -11.25 0.33
CA LYS A 97 1.81 -10.50 -0.85
C LYS A 97 0.81 -9.44 -0.45
N PHE A 98 0.99 -8.22 -0.96
CA PHE A 98 0.00 -7.19 -0.79
C PHE A 98 -1.27 -7.53 -1.56
N SER A 99 -2.41 -7.27 -0.94
CA SER A 99 -3.71 -7.41 -1.55
C SER A 99 -4.66 -6.48 -0.80
N TRP A 100 -5.47 -5.77 -1.56
CA TRP A 100 -6.54 -4.93 -1.06
C TRP A 100 -7.83 -5.29 -1.79
N SER A 101 -8.96 -5.24 -1.09
CA SER A 101 -10.26 -5.53 -1.69
C SER A 101 -11.24 -4.42 -1.36
N MET A 102 -12.03 -4.03 -2.35
CA MET A 102 -13.03 -2.98 -2.24
C MET A 102 -14.31 -3.39 -2.96
N GLN A 103 -15.40 -2.69 -2.67
CA GLN A 103 -16.65 -2.78 -3.42
C GLN A 103 -16.94 -1.43 -4.04
N ILE A 104 -17.39 -1.44 -5.29
CA ILE A 104 -17.69 -0.25 -6.08
C ILE A 104 -19.11 -0.38 -6.61
N SER A 105 -19.94 0.64 -6.36
CA SER A 105 -21.27 0.78 -6.94
C SER A 105 -21.42 2.15 -7.60
N VAL A 106 -22.30 2.22 -8.60
CA VAL A 106 -22.71 3.49 -9.22
C VAL A 106 -23.93 3.98 -8.46
N VAL A 107 -23.74 4.99 -7.61
CA VAL A 107 -24.81 5.55 -6.78
C VAL A 107 -25.77 6.40 -7.61
N ASP A 108 -25.23 7.17 -8.54
CA ASP A 108 -25.99 8.03 -9.44
C ASP A 108 -25.21 8.21 -10.75
N MET A 109 -25.94 8.47 -11.84
CA MET A 109 -25.36 8.70 -13.17
C MET A 109 -26.20 9.74 -13.90
N ASP A 110 -25.55 10.73 -14.51
CA ASP A 110 -26.24 11.73 -15.33
C ASP A 110 -27.09 11.05 -16.42
N PRO A 111 -28.38 11.39 -16.59
CA PRO A 111 -29.24 10.79 -17.61
C PRO A 111 -28.72 10.94 -19.05
N ALA A 112 -27.86 11.93 -19.32
CA ALA A 112 -27.21 12.11 -20.61
C ALA A 112 -26.14 11.03 -20.89
N ILE A 113 -25.57 10.42 -19.84
CA ILE A 113 -24.69 9.26 -19.96
C ILE A 113 -25.57 8.02 -20.07
N THR A 114 -25.41 7.28 -21.17
CA THR A 114 -26.17 6.06 -21.46
C THR A 114 -25.46 4.81 -20.95
N GLU A 115 -24.14 4.81 -20.88
CA GLU A 115 -23.32 3.72 -20.34
C GLU A 115 -22.10 4.27 -19.62
N LEU A 116 -21.80 3.71 -18.45
CA LEU A 116 -20.55 3.87 -17.72
C LEU A 116 -19.84 2.52 -17.64
N VAL A 117 -18.56 2.49 -18.02
CA VAL A 117 -17.67 1.34 -17.91
C VAL A 117 -16.54 1.69 -16.96
N ILE A 118 -16.40 0.92 -15.88
CA ILE A 118 -15.30 1.02 -14.92
C ILE A 118 -14.48 -0.27 -15.03
N ASP A 119 -13.22 -0.19 -15.45
CA ASP A 119 -12.28 -1.32 -15.50
C ASP A 119 -11.16 -1.07 -14.49
N ILE A 120 -11.09 -1.91 -13.44
CA ILE A 120 -9.99 -1.89 -12.47
C ILE A 120 -9.23 -3.20 -12.57
N ASP A 121 -8.05 -3.10 -13.15
CA ASP A 121 -7.09 -4.19 -13.31
C ASP A 121 -7.66 -5.44 -14.01
N GLY A 122 -8.58 -5.24 -14.95
CA GLY A 122 -9.28 -6.29 -15.67
C GLY A 122 -10.62 -6.73 -15.06
N GLN A 123 -11.02 -6.13 -13.94
CA GLN A 123 -12.33 -6.36 -13.29
C GLN A 123 -13.29 -5.24 -13.71
N VAL A 124 -14.30 -5.59 -14.52
CA VAL A 124 -15.12 -4.61 -15.24
C VAL A 124 -16.55 -4.53 -14.68
N LEU A 125 -17.01 -3.31 -14.40
CA LEU A 125 -18.41 -2.97 -14.16
C LEU A 125 -18.95 -2.19 -15.36
N ARG A 126 -20.06 -2.66 -15.93
CA ARG A 126 -20.85 -1.92 -16.93
C ARG A 126 -22.17 -1.53 -16.31
N TYR A 127 -22.48 -0.24 -16.33
CA TYR A 127 -23.69 0.33 -15.76
C TYR A 127 -24.42 1.18 -16.79
N ALA A 128 -25.73 0.94 -16.95
CA ALA A 128 -26.59 1.62 -17.91
C ALA A 128 -27.97 1.88 -17.29
N HIS A 129 -28.02 2.68 -16.22
CA HIS A 129 -29.24 2.99 -15.44
C HIS A 129 -29.99 1.73 -14.95
N GLY A 130 -29.24 0.68 -14.65
CA GLY A 130 -29.76 -0.58 -14.12
C GLY A 130 -29.92 -0.54 -12.60
N PRO A 131 -30.35 -1.66 -11.98
CA PRO A 131 -30.30 -1.77 -10.53
C PRO A 131 -28.85 -1.65 -10.02
N ASP A 132 -28.67 -1.08 -8.83
CA ASP A 132 -27.37 -1.04 -8.17
C ASP A 132 -26.85 -2.48 -7.96
N ARG A 133 -25.66 -2.75 -8.51
CA ARG A 133 -24.94 -4.01 -8.38
C ARG A 133 -23.48 -3.69 -8.06
N PRO A 134 -23.07 -3.80 -6.79
CA PRO A 134 -21.69 -3.59 -6.41
C PRO A 134 -20.74 -4.57 -7.11
N LEU A 135 -19.70 -4.05 -7.75
CA LEU A 135 -18.55 -4.83 -8.20
C LEU A 135 -17.59 -5.00 -7.03
N LYS A 136 -17.29 -6.25 -6.67
CA LYS A 136 -16.16 -6.56 -5.78
C LYS A 136 -14.87 -6.56 -6.60
N VAL A 137 -13.91 -5.75 -6.18
CA VAL A 137 -12.59 -5.61 -6.79
C VAL A 137 -11.53 -6.10 -5.81
N THR A 138 -10.58 -6.87 -6.29
CA THR A 138 -9.35 -7.21 -5.57
C THR A 138 -8.15 -6.67 -6.36
N TRP A 139 -7.29 -5.91 -5.69
CA TRP A 139 -6.06 -5.34 -6.26
C TRP A 139 -4.84 -5.88 -5.49
N PRO A 140 -3.81 -6.39 -6.17
CA PRO A 140 -3.71 -6.60 -7.62
C PRO A 140 -4.72 -7.67 -8.10
N GLY A 141 -5.30 -7.43 -9.26
CA GLY A 141 -6.20 -8.30 -9.98
C GLY A 141 -5.52 -8.97 -11.19
N PRO A 142 -6.30 -9.41 -12.19
CA PRO A 142 -5.80 -10.17 -13.34
C PRO A 142 -4.71 -9.50 -14.18
N ARG A 143 -4.58 -8.16 -14.15
CA ARG A 143 -3.56 -7.42 -14.89
C ARG A 143 -2.39 -6.94 -14.01
N ASN A 144 -2.17 -7.58 -12.85
CA ASN A 144 -1.04 -7.34 -11.95
C ASN A 144 -0.96 -5.90 -11.37
N GLY A 145 -2.09 -5.23 -11.25
CA GLY A 145 -2.24 -3.95 -10.58
C GLY A 145 -1.95 -2.72 -11.45
N SER A 146 -2.00 -2.85 -12.77
CA SER A 146 -1.38 -1.90 -13.72
C SER A 146 -2.32 -0.85 -14.33
N MET A 147 -3.63 -0.95 -14.12
CA MET A 147 -4.57 -0.06 -14.81
C MET A 147 -5.89 0.13 -14.06
N ALA A 148 -6.38 1.38 -14.07
CA ALA A 148 -7.76 1.71 -13.76
C ALA A 148 -8.28 2.71 -14.80
N GLU A 149 -9.43 2.43 -15.41
CA GLU A 149 -10.05 3.26 -16.45
C GLU A 149 -11.54 3.43 -16.20
N ILE A 150 -12.05 4.64 -16.47
CA ILE A 150 -13.46 4.97 -16.44
C ILE A 150 -13.84 5.57 -17.80
N THR A 151 -14.79 4.95 -18.49
CA THR A 151 -15.31 5.44 -19.78
C THR A 151 -16.81 5.67 -19.68
N ALA A 152 -17.26 6.82 -20.18
CA ALA A 152 -18.68 7.16 -20.31
C ALA A 152 -19.09 7.28 -21.78
N SER A 153 -20.34 6.92 -22.08
CA SER A 153 -20.97 7.04 -23.40
C SER A 153 -22.21 7.96 -23.31
N PRO A 154 -22.38 8.98 -24.16
CA PRO A 154 -21.35 9.54 -25.04
C PRO A 154 -20.17 10.06 -24.21
N ARG A 155 -18.98 10.11 -24.83
CA ARG A 155 -17.76 10.55 -24.13
C ARG A 155 -17.95 11.95 -23.56
N ILE A 156 -17.67 12.09 -22.27
CA ILE A 156 -17.64 13.40 -21.60
C ILE A 156 -16.54 14.22 -22.29
N ARG A 157 -16.92 15.38 -22.83
CA ARG A 157 -16.01 16.34 -23.46
C ARG A 157 -15.38 17.26 -22.43
#